data_AF-A0AAV9G5G0-F1
#
_entry.id   AF-A0AAV9G5G0-F1
#
_cell.length_a   1.000
_cell.length_b   1.000
_cell.length_c   1.000
_cell.angle_alpha   90.00
_cell.angle_beta   90.00
_cell.angle_gamma   90.00
#
_symmetry.space_group_name_H-M   'P 1'
#
loop_
_entity.id
_entity.type
_entity.pdbx_description
1 polymer ?
#
loop_
_entity_poly.entity_id
_entity_poly.type
_entity_poly.pdbx_seq_one_letter_code
_entity_poly.pdbx_strand_id
1 'polypeptide(L)'
;MPPANRFSHLLPWLVIAVCARTQAYTVFQPTCTSPTEPVNFVSAPNSRGTLEILWSSLFTIFACTWTIQHPNVPEQRDGRFPSWTGDIRWGLRHAIESLKLAVATVLAPEIVIFVAWCDYCAARWVCSKLERFAKDDGVPWTMAHGHYATMGGFVIRVKEKREQAPGSNRPYHLTGADLCYLREKGHLPSLPHMAEEEIADKSKSDPLLKTLAIGQILWSIVQISVRAINGQSISLLELSVLAFAACAIVVYLLYWSKPKNVNTATTVLEFDNEIPNAIKSSFTGVLDPIREFLISKQSAQDCCETFKGQPIRTLTYHDESKRSDGMVFFMYVAGPALFGGVHIAGWNFFFPTQVERILWRSASVYTTAIFVLIIIFGISEYLCLKLFLGEPAASEKSFVLPALAWIYILARLIILVETFRTLVYLPLDAFTSSWTADIPHFS
;
A
#
# COMPACT_ATOMS: atom_id res chain seq x y z
N MET A 1 58.32 6.17 -17.69
CA MET A 1 56.88 6.28 -17.98
C MET A 1 56.51 5.20 -18.99
N PRO A 2 55.84 4.11 -18.59
CA PRO A 2 55.35 3.11 -19.52
C PRO A 2 54.00 3.52 -20.12
N PRO A 3 53.68 3.16 -21.38
CA PRO A 3 52.40 3.51 -21.99
C PRO A 3 51.28 2.62 -21.46
N ALA A 4 50.28 3.26 -20.86
CA ALA A 4 49.06 2.64 -20.36
C ALA A 4 48.13 2.18 -21.50
N ASN A 5 47.61 0.96 -21.34
CA ASN A 5 46.28 0.49 -21.75
C ASN A 5 45.71 0.98 -23.09
N ARG A 6 46.12 0.33 -24.18
CA ARG A 6 45.36 0.33 -25.45
C ARG A 6 44.35 -0.82 -25.59
N PHE A 7 44.28 -1.74 -24.63
CA PHE A 7 43.40 -2.92 -24.70
C PHE A 7 41.99 -2.72 -24.11
N SER A 8 41.76 -1.72 -23.25
CA SER A 8 40.44 -1.46 -22.64
C SER A 8 39.40 -0.95 -23.63
N HIS A 9 39.82 -0.30 -24.73
CA HIS A 9 38.92 0.24 -25.74
C HIS A 9 38.49 -0.79 -26.79
N LEU A 10 39.15 -1.96 -26.88
CA LEU A 10 38.81 -3.00 -27.85
C LEU A 10 37.82 -4.04 -27.31
N LEU A 11 37.73 -4.20 -25.98
CA LEU A 11 36.84 -5.16 -25.34
C LEU A 11 35.34 -4.93 -25.67
N PRO A 12 34.80 -3.70 -25.66
CA PRO A 12 33.39 -3.45 -25.98
C PRO A 12 33.06 -3.82 -27.44
N TRP A 13 33.97 -3.50 -28.37
CA TRP A 13 33.81 -3.80 -29.79
C TRP A 13 33.94 -5.30 -30.09
N LEU A 14 34.77 -6.01 -29.34
CA LEU A 14 34.91 -7.46 -29.46
C LEU A 14 33.66 -8.19 -28.95
N VAL A 15 33.04 -7.72 -27.86
CA VAL A 15 31.76 -8.24 -27.36
C VAL A 15 30.63 -7.97 -28.38
N ILE A 16 30.54 -6.75 -28.93
CA ILE A 16 29.55 -6.42 -29.96
C ILE A 16 29.76 -7.23 -31.25
N ALA A 17 31.01 -7.42 -31.67
CA ALA A 17 31.34 -8.21 -32.86
C ALA A 17 31.08 -9.71 -32.68
N VAL A 18 31.28 -10.25 -31.47
CA VAL A 18 30.92 -11.65 -31.13
C VAL A 18 29.40 -11.80 -31.08
N CYS A 19 28.66 -10.88 -30.46
CA CYS A 19 27.19 -10.91 -30.43
C CYS A 19 26.55 -10.75 -31.83
N ALA A 20 27.18 -10.01 -32.75
CA ALA A 20 26.67 -9.79 -34.10
C ALA A 20 26.97 -10.96 -35.07
N ARG A 21 27.96 -11.82 -34.76
CA ARG A 21 28.37 -12.97 -35.58
C ARG A 21 27.76 -14.30 -35.12
N THR A 22 27.16 -14.35 -33.94
CA THR A 22 26.41 -15.51 -33.51
C THR A 22 25.03 -15.50 -34.16
N GLN A 23 24.82 -16.35 -35.17
CA GLN A 23 23.48 -16.92 -35.43
C GLN A 23 23.14 -17.82 -34.23
N ALA A 24 22.89 -17.23 -33.06
CA ALA A 24 22.78 -17.95 -31.79
C ALA A 24 21.47 -18.73 -31.67
N TYR A 25 20.46 -18.43 -32.48
CA TYR A 25 19.13 -19.01 -32.32
C TYR A 25 18.52 -19.38 -33.66
N THR A 26 18.66 -20.65 -34.04
CA THR A 26 17.68 -21.30 -34.90
C THR A 26 16.43 -21.52 -34.06
N VAL A 27 15.39 -20.73 -34.28
CA VAL A 27 14.12 -20.88 -33.56
C VAL A 27 13.33 -22.01 -34.21
N PHE A 28 13.19 -23.13 -33.51
CA PHE A 28 12.19 -24.14 -33.87
C PHE A 28 10.84 -23.64 -33.38
N GLN A 29 9.98 -23.20 -34.30
CA GLN A 29 8.59 -22.91 -33.97
C GLN A 29 7.81 -24.23 -34.04
N PRO A 30 7.39 -24.82 -32.91
CA PRO A 30 6.49 -25.95 -32.96
C PRO A 30 5.22 -25.52 -33.70
N THR A 31 4.70 -26.38 -34.57
CA THR A 31 3.41 -26.15 -35.24
C THR A 31 2.30 -26.31 -34.20
N CYS A 32 2.00 -25.23 -33.47
CA CYS A 32 0.98 -25.24 -32.44
C CYS A 32 -0.40 -25.27 -33.10
N THR A 33 -1.19 -26.32 -32.87
CA THR A 33 -2.61 -26.28 -33.18
C THR A 33 -3.29 -25.43 -32.10
N SER A 34 -3.55 -24.15 -32.39
CA SER A 34 -4.47 -23.37 -31.58
C SER A 34 -5.83 -24.07 -31.55
N PRO A 35 -6.53 -24.07 -30.41
CA PRO A 35 -7.86 -24.67 -30.35
C PRO A 35 -8.76 -23.99 -31.38
N THR A 36 -9.48 -24.78 -32.17
CA THR A 36 -10.42 -24.30 -33.18
C THR A 36 -11.82 -24.10 -32.62
N GLU A 37 -12.08 -24.68 -31.44
CA GLU A 37 -13.35 -24.62 -30.72
C GLU A 37 -13.14 -24.00 -29.34
N PRO A 38 -14.14 -23.31 -28.76
CA PRO A 38 -14.06 -22.77 -27.41
C PRO A 38 -13.77 -23.88 -26.39
N VAL A 39 -12.70 -23.71 -25.61
CA VAL A 39 -12.28 -24.67 -24.58
C VAL A 39 -12.11 -23.97 -23.24
N ASN A 40 -12.43 -24.68 -22.15
CA ASN A 40 -12.39 -24.12 -20.80
C ASN A 40 -10.99 -24.13 -20.16
N PHE A 41 -10.07 -24.94 -20.70
CA PHE A 41 -8.74 -25.13 -20.15
C PHE A 41 -7.74 -25.47 -21.26
N VAL A 42 -6.60 -24.79 -21.26
CA VAL A 42 -5.50 -25.04 -22.19
C VAL A 42 -4.22 -25.33 -21.42
N SER A 43 -3.60 -26.48 -21.69
CA SER A 43 -2.32 -26.87 -21.09
C SER A 43 -1.13 -26.29 -21.85
N ALA A 44 -0.18 -25.70 -21.12
CA ALA A 44 1.19 -25.45 -21.59
C ALA A 44 1.93 -26.79 -21.79
N PRO A 45 3.03 -26.91 -22.58
CA PRO A 45 3.92 -25.85 -23.08
C PRO A 45 3.72 -25.46 -24.55
N ASN A 46 2.89 -26.17 -25.32
CA ASN A 46 2.76 -25.93 -26.76
C ASN A 46 1.94 -24.68 -27.10
N SER A 47 1.40 -23.98 -26.12
CA SER A 47 0.68 -22.71 -26.27
C SER A 47 0.63 -22.02 -24.91
N ARG A 48 0.23 -20.74 -24.87
CA ARG A 48 0.05 -20.02 -23.61
C ARG A 48 -1.05 -20.72 -22.80
N GLY A 49 -0.72 -21.24 -21.62
CA GLY A 49 -1.66 -22.06 -20.84
C GLY A 49 -2.57 -21.25 -19.91
N THR A 50 -3.73 -21.79 -19.56
CA THR A 50 -4.64 -21.15 -18.58
C THR A 50 -3.98 -21.00 -17.20
N LEU A 51 -3.23 -22.03 -16.74
CA LEU A 51 -2.50 -21.98 -15.48
C LEU A 51 -1.33 -20.99 -15.50
N GLU A 52 -0.70 -20.80 -16.64
CA GLU A 52 0.39 -19.83 -16.81
C GLU A 52 -0.15 -18.40 -16.63
N ILE A 53 -1.30 -18.09 -17.26
CA ILE A 53 -2.01 -16.81 -17.06
C ILE A 53 -2.39 -16.64 -15.59
N LEU A 54 -2.95 -17.67 -14.97
CA LEU A 54 -3.38 -17.65 -13.57
C LEU A 54 -2.20 -17.38 -12.63
N TRP A 55 -1.14 -18.17 -12.70
CA TRP A 55 -0.02 -18.09 -11.76
C TRP A 55 0.81 -16.83 -11.94
N SER A 56 1.12 -16.45 -13.19
CA SER A 56 1.80 -15.17 -13.46
C SER A 56 1.02 -13.99 -12.91
N SER A 57 -0.31 -13.98 -13.10
CA SER A 57 -1.15 -12.89 -12.59
C SER A 57 -1.28 -12.91 -11.07
N LEU A 58 -1.52 -14.07 -10.46
CA LEU A 58 -1.63 -14.20 -9.00
C LEU A 58 -0.33 -13.84 -8.30
N PHE A 59 0.81 -14.29 -8.84
CA PHE A 59 2.12 -13.94 -8.31
C PHE A 59 2.36 -12.43 -8.41
N THR A 60 1.95 -11.80 -9.52
CA THR A 60 2.08 -10.35 -9.68
C THR A 60 1.14 -9.58 -8.74
N ILE A 61 -0.12 -10.00 -8.58
CA ILE A 61 -1.04 -9.40 -7.59
C ILE A 61 -0.48 -9.55 -6.18
N PHE A 62 0.04 -10.73 -5.82
CA PHE A 62 0.68 -10.97 -4.54
C PHE A 62 1.91 -10.07 -4.37
N ALA A 63 2.77 -9.97 -5.38
CA ALA A 63 3.93 -9.07 -5.38
C ALA A 63 3.48 -7.62 -5.16
N CYS A 64 2.54 -7.11 -5.95
CA CYS A 64 2.00 -5.74 -5.83
C CYS A 64 1.41 -5.46 -4.45
N THR A 65 0.73 -6.42 -3.83
CA THR A 65 0.00 -6.22 -2.57
C THR A 65 0.88 -6.46 -1.33
N TRP A 66 1.87 -7.34 -1.42
CA TRP A 66 2.78 -7.66 -0.33
C TRP A 66 3.96 -6.69 -0.25
N THR A 67 4.53 -6.33 -1.39
CA THR A 67 5.81 -5.60 -1.42
C THR A 67 5.65 -4.10 -1.15
N ILE A 68 4.46 -3.54 -1.40
CA ILE A 68 4.16 -2.12 -1.11
C ILE A 68 3.93 -1.83 0.38
N GLN A 69 3.76 -2.87 1.20
CA GLN A 69 3.44 -2.70 2.61
C GLN A 69 4.63 -2.10 3.37
N HIS A 70 4.37 -1.00 4.05
CA HIS A 70 5.29 -0.35 4.99
C HIS A 70 4.56 -0.24 6.34
N PRO A 71 4.42 -1.37 7.06
CA PRO A 71 3.67 -1.39 8.31
C PRO A 71 4.26 -0.42 9.34
N ASN A 72 3.39 0.25 10.08
CA ASN A 72 3.78 1.10 11.20
C ASN A 72 4.40 0.27 12.33
N VAL A 73 5.11 0.91 13.26
CA VAL A 73 5.87 0.17 14.27
C VAL A 73 4.92 -0.67 15.14
N PRO A 74 5.09 -2.01 15.16
CA PRO A 74 4.19 -2.87 15.90
C PRO A 74 4.40 -2.73 17.40
N GLU A 75 3.43 -3.24 18.16
CA GLU A 75 3.56 -3.39 19.61
C GLU A 75 4.85 -4.14 19.96
N GLN A 76 5.67 -3.59 20.86
CA GLN A 76 6.90 -4.26 21.28
C GLN A 76 6.60 -5.39 22.28
N ARG A 77 7.31 -6.52 22.14
CA ARG A 77 7.10 -7.68 23.02
C ARG A 77 7.59 -7.43 24.44
N ASP A 78 8.65 -6.63 24.61
CA ASP A 78 9.25 -6.23 25.90
C ASP A 78 9.39 -7.39 26.90
N GLY A 79 9.93 -8.52 26.43
CA GLY A 79 10.18 -9.71 27.25
C GLY A 79 8.93 -10.53 27.63
N ARG A 80 7.74 -10.17 27.15
CA ARG A 80 6.50 -10.93 27.41
C ARG A 80 6.55 -12.32 26.79
N PHE A 81 6.10 -13.30 27.56
CA PHE A 81 6.03 -14.72 27.16
C PHE A 81 7.37 -15.27 26.63
N PRO A 82 8.45 -15.34 27.43
CA PRO A 82 9.79 -15.72 26.95
C PRO A 82 9.93 -17.21 26.53
N SER A 83 8.83 -17.89 26.25
CA SER A 83 8.82 -19.28 25.78
C SER A 83 8.92 -19.37 24.26
N TRP A 84 9.44 -20.49 23.76
CA TRP A 84 9.44 -20.83 22.33
C TRP A 84 8.03 -20.84 21.71
N THR A 85 7.02 -21.30 22.46
CA THR A 85 5.61 -21.21 22.05
C THR A 85 5.13 -19.76 21.95
N GLY A 86 5.67 -18.87 22.80
CA GLY A 86 5.48 -17.42 22.72
C GLY A 86 6.12 -16.82 21.47
N ASP A 87 7.32 -17.26 21.09
CA ASP A 87 8.01 -16.81 19.86
C ASP A 87 7.19 -17.14 18.62
N ILE A 88 6.71 -18.38 18.51
CA ILE A 88 5.86 -18.82 17.38
C ILE A 88 4.57 -18.02 17.35
N ARG A 89 3.88 -17.88 18.49
CA ARG A 89 2.61 -17.14 18.56
C ARG A 89 2.80 -15.67 18.18
N TRP A 90 3.92 -15.08 18.59
CA TRP A 90 4.27 -13.70 18.27
C TRP A 90 4.57 -13.52 16.78
N GLY A 91 5.38 -14.41 16.19
CA GLY A 91 5.63 -14.43 14.75
C GLY A 91 4.35 -14.63 13.93
N LEU A 92 3.49 -15.56 14.34
CA LEU A 92 2.20 -15.81 13.69
C LEU A 92 1.30 -14.57 13.73
N ARG A 93 1.27 -13.83 14.85
CA ARG A 93 0.54 -12.55 14.94
C ARG A 93 1.03 -11.57 13.87
N HIS A 94 2.35 -11.42 13.69
CA HIS A 94 2.91 -10.50 12.69
C HIS A 94 2.58 -10.94 11.26
N ALA A 95 2.64 -12.24 10.98
CA ALA A 95 2.25 -12.79 9.69
C ALA A 95 0.76 -12.56 9.39
N ILE A 96 -0.12 -12.77 10.39
CA ILE A 96 -1.56 -12.51 10.26
C ILE A 96 -1.84 -11.02 10.02
N GLU A 97 -1.17 -10.11 10.74
CA GLU A 97 -1.35 -8.66 10.49
C GLU A 97 -0.90 -8.26 9.08
N SER A 98 0.23 -8.80 8.61
CA SER A 98 0.70 -8.56 7.23
C SER A 98 -0.27 -9.12 6.17
N LEU A 99 -0.85 -10.30 6.44
CA LEU A 99 -1.87 -10.89 5.58
C LEU A 99 -3.16 -10.07 5.55
N LYS A 100 -3.61 -9.56 6.71
CA LYS A 100 -4.77 -8.66 6.79
C LYS A 100 -4.55 -7.41 5.95
N LEU A 101 -3.34 -6.83 5.99
CA LEU A 101 -2.98 -5.68 5.16
C LEU A 101 -2.98 -6.03 3.66
N ALA A 102 -2.47 -7.20 3.29
CA ALA A 102 -2.51 -7.66 1.90
C ALA A 102 -3.95 -7.82 1.39
N VAL A 103 -4.81 -8.48 2.17
CA VAL A 103 -6.23 -8.67 1.85
C VAL A 103 -6.97 -7.34 1.79
N ALA A 104 -6.72 -6.42 2.73
CA ALA A 104 -7.27 -5.07 2.69
C ALA A 104 -6.84 -4.32 1.43
N THR A 105 -5.58 -4.48 1.00
CA THR A 105 -5.07 -3.90 -0.26
C THR A 105 -5.76 -4.49 -1.49
N VAL A 106 -6.04 -5.80 -1.51
CA VAL A 106 -6.81 -6.43 -2.59
C VAL A 106 -8.24 -5.88 -2.62
N LEU A 107 -8.87 -5.70 -1.46
CA LEU A 107 -10.27 -5.24 -1.39
C LEU A 107 -10.42 -3.73 -1.64
N ALA A 108 -9.49 -2.90 -1.17
CA ALA A 108 -9.58 -1.44 -1.23
C ALA A 108 -8.19 -0.79 -1.45
N PRO A 109 -7.56 -1.01 -2.62
CA PRO A 109 -6.23 -0.46 -2.92
C PRO A 109 -6.20 1.07 -2.90
N GLU A 110 -7.31 1.73 -3.25
CA GLU A 110 -7.46 3.18 -3.21
C GLU A 110 -7.38 3.76 -1.79
N ILE A 111 -7.85 3.02 -0.77
CA ILE A 111 -7.67 3.42 0.64
C ILE A 111 -6.19 3.36 1.02
N VAL A 112 -5.45 2.38 0.52
CA VAL A 112 -4.01 2.26 0.79
C VAL A 112 -3.24 3.43 0.15
N ILE A 113 -3.58 3.82 -1.08
CA ILE A 113 -3.02 5.01 -1.73
C ILE A 113 -3.33 6.26 -0.91
N PHE A 114 -4.58 6.42 -0.47
CA PHE A 114 -5.01 7.55 0.35
C PHE A 114 -4.21 7.64 1.65
N VAL A 115 -4.09 6.54 2.40
CA VAL A 115 -3.30 6.52 3.65
C VAL A 115 -1.83 6.82 3.36
N ALA A 116 -1.25 6.25 2.30
CA ALA A 116 0.14 6.53 1.91
C ALA A 116 0.37 8.00 1.59
N TRP A 117 -0.60 8.66 0.95
CA TRP A 117 -0.58 10.08 0.69
C TRP A 117 -0.62 10.91 1.98
N CYS A 118 -1.54 10.58 2.89
CA CYS A 118 -1.66 11.25 4.18
C CYS A 118 -0.37 11.10 5.01
N ASP A 119 0.22 9.91 5.04
CA ASP A 119 1.50 9.66 5.71
C ASP A 119 2.64 10.49 5.10
N TYR A 120 2.70 10.60 3.78
CA TYR A 120 3.68 11.45 3.09
C TYR A 120 3.50 12.93 3.45
N CYS A 121 2.26 13.41 3.44
CA CYS A 121 1.95 14.79 3.82
C CYS A 121 2.28 15.08 5.29
N ALA A 122 1.92 14.15 6.20
CA ALA A 122 2.22 14.25 7.62
C ALA A 122 3.73 14.28 7.85
N ALA A 123 4.50 13.36 7.26
CA ALA A 123 5.96 13.34 7.37
C ALA A 123 6.58 14.64 6.87
N ARG A 124 6.12 15.17 5.72
CA ARG A 124 6.60 16.43 5.17
C ARG A 124 6.29 17.62 6.09
N TRP A 125 5.09 17.64 6.68
CA TRP A 125 4.69 18.66 7.64
C TRP A 125 5.57 18.63 8.90
N VAL A 126 5.78 17.45 9.49
CA VAL A 126 6.67 17.25 10.65
C VAL A 126 8.09 17.71 10.32
N CYS A 127 8.62 17.32 9.16
CA CYS A 127 9.95 17.75 8.70
C CYS A 127 10.04 19.27 8.61
N SER A 128 9.08 19.92 7.97
CA SER A 128 9.06 21.38 7.85
C SER A 128 8.94 22.09 9.20
N LYS A 129 8.15 21.53 10.13
CA LYS A 129 7.92 22.13 11.44
C LYS A 129 9.13 22.00 12.36
N LEU A 130 9.84 20.87 12.30
CA LEU A 130 11.01 20.60 13.13
C LEU A 130 12.34 21.05 12.52
N GLU A 131 12.37 21.51 11.26
CA GLU A 131 13.60 21.88 10.56
C GLU A 131 14.46 22.91 11.32
N ARG A 132 13.82 23.94 11.90
CA ARG A 132 14.53 24.97 12.66
C ARG A 132 15.15 24.39 13.93
N PHE A 133 14.38 23.63 14.69
CA PHE A 133 14.87 22.96 15.89
C PHE A 133 15.99 21.97 15.59
N ALA A 134 15.90 21.24 14.48
CA ALA A 134 16.96 20.32 14.05
C ALA A 134 18.28 21.04 13.73
N LYS A 135 18.20 22.22 13.09
CA LYS A 135 19.38 23.06 12.83
C LYS A 135 19.99 23.58 14.12
N ASP A 136 19.16 24.03 15.06
CA ASP A 136 19.62 24.52 16.36
C ASP A 136 20.26 23.39 17.20
N ASP A 137 19.70 22.18 17.11
CA ASP A 137 20.19 20.98 17.81
C ASP A 137 21.39 20.32 17.11
N GLY A 138 21.73 20.75 15.88
CA GLY A 138 22.80 20.16 15.08
C GLY A 138 22.54 18.70 14.67
N VAL A 139 21.27 18.31 14.51
CA VAL A 139 20.88 16.93 14.15
C VAL A 139 20.37 16.84 12.71
N PRO A 140 20.61 15.72 12.00
CA PRO A 140 19.99 15.50 10.70
C PRO A 140 18.48 15.31 10.87
N TRP A 141 17.70 15.95 10.00
CA TRP A 141 16.24 15.78 9.97
C TRP A 141 15.72 15.74 8.54
N THR A 142 15.51 14.53 8.03
CA THR A 142 15.12 14.26 6.65
C THR A 142 13.72 13.65 6.56
N MET A 143 13.20 13.43 5.35
CA MET A 143 11.89 12.79 5.15
C MET A 143 11.80 11.41 5.81
N ALA A 144 12.91 10.67 5.91
CA ALA A 144 12.97 9.40 6.62
C ALA A 144 12.66 9.57 8.11
N HIS A 145 13.18 10.63 8.74
CA HIS A 145 12.91 10.97 10.14
C HIS A 145 11.45 11.37 10.35
N GLY A 146 10.88 12.14 9.43
CA GLY A 146 9.46 12.49 9.43
C GLY A 146 8.57 11.25 9.37
N HIS A 147 8.84 10.34 8.43
CA HIS A 147 8.11 9.07 8.32
C HIS A 147 8.30 8.17 9.54
N TYR A 148 9.52 8.11 10.09
CA TYR A 148 9.82 7.35 11.30
C TYR A 148 9.05 7.90 12.52
N ALA A 149 8.92 9.22 12.63
CA ALA A 149 8.11 9.85 13.67
C ALA A 149 6.62 9.51 13.50
N THR A 150 6.06 9.71 12.30
CA THR A 150 4.62 9.49 12.06
C THR A 150 4.19 8.03 12.17
N MET A 151 5.10 7.08 11.91
CA MET A 151 4.81 5.64 12.06
C MET A 151 4.90 5.13 13.51
N GLY A 152 5.16 6.00 14.48
CA GLY A 152 5.28 5.64 15.90
C GLY A 152 6.65 5.11 16.28
N GLY A 153 7.69 5.54 15.55
CA GLY A 153 9.08 5.15 15.78
C GLY A 153 9.69 5.78 17.03
N PHE A 154 9.10 6.84 17.59
CA PHE A 154 9.54 7.43 18.86
C PHE A 154 8.56 7.10 19.99
N VAL A 155 9.09 6.73 21.15
CA VAL A 155 8.29 6.33 22.31
C VAL A 155 8.75 6.98 23.61
N ILE A 156 7.82 7.14 24.54
CA ILE A 156 8.08 7.47 25.95
C ILE A 156 7.94 6.18 26.78
N ARG A 157 8.89 5.91 27.67
CA ARG A 157 8.85 4.76 28.59
C ARG A 157 8.68 5.20 30.04
N VAL A 158 8.01 4.37 30.83
CA VAL A 158 7.82 4.62 32.25
C VAL A 158 8.45 3.47 33.03
N LYS A 159 9.54 3.71 33.75
CA LYS A 159 10.14 2.72 34.65
C LYS A 159 9.19 2.48 35.81
N GLU A 160 8.46 1.37 35.82
CA GLU A 160 7.70 0.99 37.00
C GLU A 160 8.64 0.46 38.10
N LYS A 161 8.28 0.71 39.37
CA LYS A 161 8.92 0.03 40.50
C LYS A 161 8.70 -1.48 40.36
N ARG A 162 9.78 -2.22 40.61
CA ARG A 162 10.04 -3.67 40.39
C ARG A 162 8.96 -4.69 40.85
N GLU A 163 7.85 -4.27 41.43
CA GLU A 163 6.82 -5.12 42.05
C GLU A 163 5.65 -5.49 41.13
N GLN A 164 5.52 -4.90 39.93
CA GLN A 164 4.49 -5.29 38.96
C GLN A 164 5.05 -6.27 37.91
N ALA A 165 4.18 -7.19 37.47
CA ALA A 165 4.52 -8.36 36.67
C ALA A 165 5.35 -8.03 35.39
N PRO A 166 6.24 -8.94 34.95
CA PRO A 166 7.03 -8.75 33.73
C PRO A 166 6.11 -8.55 32.52
N GLY A 167 6.11 -7.33 31.95
CA GLY A 167 5.33 -6.96 30.75
C GLY A 167 4.35 -5.80 30.89
N SER A 168 4.29 -5.13 32.06
CA SER A 168 3.41 -3.98 32.33
C SER A 168 3.90 -2.66 31.71
N ASN A 169 5.21 -2.47 31.53
CA ASN A 169 5.80 -1.25 30.96
C ASN A 169 5.59 -1.15 29.44
N ARG A 170 4.37 -0.80 29.00
CA ARG A 170 4.07 -0.54 27.60
C ARG A 170 4.63 0.83 27.19
N PRO A 171 5.42 0.90 26.10
CA PRO A 171 5.88 2.18 25.58
C PRO A 171 4.70 2.99 25.05
N TYR A 172 4.70 4.29 25.32
CA TYR A 172 3.75 5.24 24.75
C TYR A 172 4.28 5.72 23.41
N HIS A 173 3.63 5.32 22.31
CA HIS A 173 4.02 5.74 20.96
C HIS A 173 3.62 7.19 20.72
N LEU A 174 4.58 7.97 20.23
CA LEU A 174 4.40 9.37 19.86
C LEU A 174 4.03 9.49 18.39
N THR A 175 3.11 10.39 18.08
CA THR A 175 2.85 10.84 16.71
C THR A 175 3.85 11.92 16.27
N GLY A 176 3.76 12.32 15.00
CA GLY A 176 4.51 13.45 14.48
C GLY A 176 4.18 14.77 15.19
N ALA A 177 2.89 15.04 15.44
CA ALA A 177 2.47 16.22 16.18
C ALA A 177 2.88 16.18 17.65
N ASP A 178 2.85 15.01 18.29
CA ASP A 178 3.31 14.87 19.68
C ASP A 178 4.76 15.31 19.79
N LEU A 179 5.61 14.83 18.88
CA LEU A 179 7.03 15.20 18.86
C LEU A 179 7.22 16.71 18.64
N CYS A 180 6.47 17.30 17.70
CA CYS A 180 6.49 18.74 17.47
C CYS A 180 6.08 19.52 18.72
N TYR A 181 4.99 19.12 19.37
CA TYR A 181 4.47 19.78 20.57
C TYR A 181 5.48 19.70 21.72
N LEU A 182 6.07 18.52 21.95
CA LEU A 182 7.05 18.32 23.02
C LEU A 182 8.30 19.18 22.83
N ARG A 183 8.77 19.32 21.58
CA ARG A 183 9.90 20.20 21.26
C ARG A 183 9.53 21.67 21.43
N GLU A 184 8.40 22.11 20.90
CA GLU A 184 7.92 23.51 20.96
C GLU A 184 7.70 24.00 22.40
N LYS A 185 7.22 23.11 23.28
CA LYS A 185 6.98 23.42 24.70
C LYS A 185 8.22 23.24 25.58
N GLY A 186 9.35 22.82 25.01
CA GLY A 186 10.59 22.59 25.77
C GLY A 186 10.54 21.36 26.69
N HIS A 187 9.55 20.48 26.53
CA HIS A 187 9.51 19.19 27.23
C HIS A 187 10.52 18.20 26.67
N LEU A 188 10.88 18.35 25.39
CA LEU A 188 11.96 17.63 24.74
C LEU A 188 13.19 18.56 24.60
N PRO A 189 14.30 18.31 25.34
CA PRO A 189 15.47 19.21 25.38
C PRO A 189 16.18 19.37 24.05
N SER A 190 16.30 18.29 23.28
CA SER A 190 16.86 18.26 21.93
C SER A 190 16.16 17.17 21.12
N LEU A 191 16.12 17.31 19.80
CA LEU A 191 15.67 16.22 18.94
C LEU A 191 16.60 14.99 19.09
N PRO A 192 16.07 13.76 18.91
CA PRO A 192 16.89 12.56 19.00
C PRO A 192 17.96 12.58 17.91
N HIS A 193 19.23 12.43 18.30
CA HIS A 193 20.32 12.29 17.34
C HIS A 193 20.27 10.88 16.75
N MET A 194 19.71 10.76 15.57
CA MET A 194 19.59 9.52 14.81
C MET A 194 20.10 9.78 13.40
N ALA A 195 21.03 8.96 12.91
CA ALA A 195 21.51 9.10 11.54
C ALA A 195 20.49 8.49 10.56
N GLU A 196 20.43 8.99 9.32
CA GLU A 196 19.53 8.40 8.30
C GLU A 196 19.91 6.94 8.01
N GLU A 197 21.20 6.62 8.09
CA GLU A 197 21.73 5.27 7.96
C GLU A 197 21.23 4.35 9.08
N GLU A 198 21.04 4.86 10.30
CA GLU A 198 20.48 4.08 11.41
C GLU A 198 19.00 3.75 11.17
N ILE A 199 18.24 4.69 10.59
CA ILE A 199 16.85 4.44 10.17
C ILE A 199 16.82 3.41 9.05
N ALA A 200 17.74 3.52 8.08
CA ALA A 200 17.86 2.57 6.98
C ALA A 200 18.22 1.16 7.48
N ASP A 201 19.10 1.03 8.48
CA ASP A 201 19.47 -0.26 9.08
C ASP A 201 18.29 -0.91 9.84
N LYS A 202 17.45 -0.09 10.50
CA LYS A 202 16.19 -0.58 11.11
C LYS A 202 15.18 -1.07 10.08
N SER A 203 15.28 -0.61 8.83
CA SER A 203 14.38 -1.01 7.75
C SER A 203 14.73 -2.40 7.23
N LYS A 204 13.93 -3.40 7.60
CA LYS A 204 14.06 -4.79 7.12
C LYS A 204 13.38 -4.98 5.77
N SER A 205 13.81 -4.22 4.78
CA SER A 205 13.41 -4.49 3.40
C SER A 205 14.34 -5.53 2.78
N ASP A 206 13.77 -6.63 2.29
CA ASP A 206 14.50 -7.61 1.48
C ASP A 206 14.70 -7.02 0.05
N PRO A 207 15.94 -6.63 -0.33
CA PRO A 207 16.21 -6.00 -1.62
C PRO A 207 16.02 -6.97 -2.79
N LEU A 208 16.26 -8.27 -2.57
CA LEU A 208 16.10 -9.31 -3.59
C LEU A 208 14.61 -9.50 -3.89
N LEU A 209 13.78 -9.64 -2.85
CA LEU A 209 12.33 -9.78 -3.04
C LEU A 209 11.72 -8.52 -3.70
N LYS A 210 12.18 -7.32 -3.32
CA LYS A 210 11.77 -6.06 -3.98
C LYS A 210 12.15 -6.02 -5.45
N THR A 211 13.38 -6.39 -5.78
CA THR A 211 13.87 -6.38 -7.17
C THR A 211 13.12 -7.38 -8.03
N LEU A 212 12.90 -8.59 -7.51
CA LEU A 212 12.09 -9.61 -8.19
C LEU A 212 10.65 -9.14 -8.43
N ALA A 213 10.03 -8.53 -7.42
CA ALA A 213 8.67 -8.00 -7.55
C ALA A 213 8.57 -6.87 -8.58
N ILE A 214 9.50 -5.91 -8.58
CA ILE A 214 9.52 -4.83 -9.58
C ILE A 214 9.74 -5.40 -10.98
N GLY A 215 10.68 -6.34 -11.13
CA GLY A 215 10.93 -7.03 -12.38
C GLY A 215 9.68 -7.73 -12.89
N GLN A 216 8.97 -8.46 -12.02
CA GLN A 216 7.70 -9.11 -12.37
C GLN A 216 6.64 -8.12 -12.82
N ILE A 217 6.45 -7.02 -12.08
CA ILE A 217 5.44 -6.00 -12.39
C ILE A 217 5.71 -5.38 -13.77
N LEU A 218 6.96 -4.94 -13.99
CA LEU A 218 7.37 -4.37 -15.27
C LEU A 218 7.19 -5.37 -16.42
N TRP A 219 7.52 -6.63 -16.17
CA TRP A 219 7.37 -7.69 -17.14
C TRP A 219 5.90 -7.95 -17.51
N SER A 220 5.01 -8.07 -16.53
CA SER A 220 3.57 -8.21 -16.78
C SER A 220 3.01 -7.03 -17.57
N ILE A 221 3.45 -5.79 -17.26
CA ILE A 221 3.05 -4.61 -18.05
C ILE A 221 3.49 -4.74 -19.51
N VAL A 222 4.72 -5.17 -19.77
CA VAL A 222 5.24 -5.39 -21.13
C VAL A 222 4.44 -6.48 -21.85
N GLN A 223 4.23 -7.64 -21.22
CA GLN A 223 3.46 -8.74 -21.81
C GLN A 223 2.05 -8.28 -22.20
N ILE A 224 1.34 -7.60 -21.29
CA ILE A 224 -0.03 -7.15 -21.54
C ILE A 224 -0.06 -6.05 -22.62
N SER A 225 0.93 -5.15 -22.62
CA SER A 225 1.04 -4.08 -23.64
C SER A 225 1.27 -4.65 -25.04
N VAL A 226 2.16 -5.63 -25.19
CA VAL A 226 2.41 -6.30 -26.48
C VAL A 226 1.13 -6.98 -26.99
N ARG A 227 0.37 -7.64 -26.12
CA ARG A 227 -0.91 -8.25 -26.49
C ARG A 227 -1.93 -7.21 -26.95
N ALA A 228 -2.03 -6.10 -26.24
CA ALA A 228 -2.90 -4.98 -26.61
C ALA A 228 -2.58 -4.44 -28.01
N ILE A 229 -1.28 -4.23 -28.30
CA ILE A 229 -0.80 -3.72 -29.59
C ILE A 229 -1.09 -4.71 -30.73
N ASN A 230 -0.93 -6.01 -30.47
CA ASN A 230 -1.21 -7.07 -31.44
C ASN A 230 -2.71 -7.35 -31.63
N GLY A 231 -3.59 -6.63 -30.93
CA GLY A 231 -5.04 -6.87 -30.98
C GLY A 231 -5.46 -8.24 -30.42
N GLN A 232 -4.62 -8.84 -29.56
CA GLN A 232 -4.90 -10.11 -28.91
C GLN A 232 -5.74 -9.89 -27.66
N SER A 233 -6.65 -10.82 -27.36
CA SER A 233 -7.46 -10.75 -26.15
C SER A 233 -6.61 -10.76 -24.88
N ILE A 234 -6.97 -9.88 -23.96
CA ILE A 234 -6.39 -9.73 -22.63
C ILE A 234 -7.42 -10.26 -21.64
N SER A 235 -7.00 -11.12 -20.72
CA SER A 235 -7.89 -11.62 -19.68
C SER A 235 -8.23 -10.51 -18.68
N LEU A 236 -9.40 -10.61 -18.03
CA LEU A 236 -9.75 -9.68 -16.96
C LEU A 236 -8.74 -9.76 -15.80
N LEU A 237 -8.17 -10.94 -15.57
CA LEU A 237 -7.14 -11.15 -14.54
C LEU A 237 -5.86 -10.37 -14.85
N GLU A 238 -5.39 -10.39 -16.09
CA GLU A 238 -4.29 -9.53 -16.55
C GLU A 238 -4.64 -8.04 -16.42
N LEU A 239 -5.88 -7.65 -16.74
CA LEU A 239 -6.32 -6.27 -16.56
C LEU A 239 -6.28 -5.84 -15.08
N SER A 240 -6.69 -6.72 -14.16
CA SER A 240 -6.57 -6.47 -12.72
C SER A 240 -5.12 -6.38 -12.27
N VAL A 241 -4.20 -7.15 -12.86
CA VAL A 241 -2.75 -7.02 -12.60
C VAL A 241 -2.28 -5.60 -12.93
N LEU A 242 -2.68 -5.03 -14.07
CA LEU A 242 -2.34 -3.64 -14.41
C LEU A 242 -2.88 -2.64 -13.39
N ALA A 243 -4.12 -2.84 -12.91
CA ALA A 243 -4.70 -1.97 -11.91
C ALA A 243 -3.90 -2.00 -10.59
N PHE A 244 -3.57 -3.20 -10.09
CA PHE A 244 -2.75 -3.36 -8.89
C PHE A 244 -1.31 -2.85 -9.08
N ALA A 245 -0.73 -3.04 -10.26
CA ALA A 245 0.59 -2.51 -10.60
C ALA A 245 0.61 -0.98 -10.58
N ALA A 246 -0.38 -0.32 -11.18
CA ALA A 246 -0.51 1.13 -11.17
C ALA A 246 -0.63 1.68 -9.74
N CYS A 247 -1.49 1.07 -8.92
CA CYS A 247 -1.60 1.41 -7.50
C CYS A 247 -0.29 1.20 -6.74
N ALA A 248 0.39 0.07 -6.97
CA ALA A 248 1.65 -0.24 -6.32
C ALA A 248 2.75 0.78 -6.64
N ILE A 249 2.87 1.19 -7.91
CA ILE A 249 3.81 2.22 -8.33
C ILE A 249 3.55 3.54 -7.58
N VAL A 250 2.30 3.99 -7.48
CA VAL A 250 1.96 5.22 -6.75
C VAL A 250 2.34 5.10 -5.27
N VAL A 251 1.99 3.99 -4.61
CA VAL A 251 2.34 3.77 -3.19
C VAL A 251 3.86 3.75 -3.00
N TYR A 252 4.61 3.13 -3.92
CA TYR A 252 6.07 3.11 -3.86
C TYR A 252 6.70 4.50 -3.95
N LEU A 253 6.18 5.36 -4.82
CA LEU A 253 6.66 6.73 -4.95
C LEU A 253 6.38 7.53 -3.65
N LEU A 254 5.23 7.33 -3.03
CA LEU A 254 4.85 8.00 -1.78
C LEU A 254 5.67 7.50 -0.58
N TYR A 255 6.00 6.21 -0.56
CA TYR A 255 6.77 5.57 0.51
C TYR A 255 8.27 5.46 0.23
N TRP A 256 8.79 6.17 -0.76
CA TRP A 256 10.20 6.11 -1.14
C TRP A 256 11.15 6.31 0.06
N SER A 257 10.82 7.24 0.96
CA SER A 257 11.60 7.54 2.17
C SER A 257 11.05 6.89 3.44
N LYS A 258 9.96 6.11 3.37
CA LYS A 258 9.37 5.46 4.56
C LYS A 258 10.10 4.15 4.85
N PRO A 259 10.67 3.96 6.05
CA PRO A 259 11.36 2.71 6.38
C PRO A 259 10.36 1.54 6.44
N LYS A 260 10.80 0.35 6.03
CA LYS A 260 9.95 -0.85 5.91
C LYS A 260 10.23 -1.83 7.05
N ASN A 261 9.17 -2.41 7.65
CA ASN A 261 9.29 -3.49 8.64
C ASN A 261 10.16 -3.14 9.86
N VAL A 262 10.06 -1.91 10.34
CA VAL A 262 10.68 -1.47 11.59
C VAL A 262 10.02 -2.19 12.76
N ASN A 263 10.78 -2.97 13.52
CA ASN A 263 10.25 -3.77 14.63
C ASN A 263 10.41 -3.10 15.99
N THR A 264 11.27 -2.08 16.08
CA THR A 264 11.62 -1.45 17.35
C THR A 264 11.53 0.07 17.25
N ALA A 265 10.80 0.64 18.20
CA ALA A 265 10.78 2.08 18.43
C ALA A 265 12.00 2.51 19.25
N THR A 266 12.34 3.79 19.14
CA THR A 266 13.43 4.46 19.84
C THR A 266 12.87 5.29 20.99
N THR A 267 13.42 5.10 22.18
CA THR A 267 12.98 5.82 23.38
C THR A 267 13.59 7.21 23.42
N VAL A 268 12.73 8.22 23.51
CA VAL A 268 13.15 9.64 23.53
C VAL A 268 13.08 10.25 24.92
N LEU A 269 12.15 9.78 25.76
CA LEU A 269 11.99 10.21 27.15
C LEU A 269 11.68 8.99 28.01
N GLU A 270 12.18 9.03 29.24
CA GLU A 270 11.94 8.00 30.25
C GLU A 270 11.56 8.65 31.57
N PHE A 271 10.51 8.14 32.22
CA PHE A 271 9.99 8.65 33.50
C PHE A 271 9.97 7.54 34.55
N ASP A 272 10.22 7.86 35.82
CA ASP A 272 10.35 6.85 36.89
C ASP A 272 9.03 6.40 37.54
N ASN A 273 7.89 7.04 37.26
CA ASN A 273 6.60 6.63 37.85
C ASN A 273 5.43 6.92 36.93
N GLU A 274 5.27 8.18 36.53
CA GLU A 274 4.16 8.62 35.67
C GLU A 274 4.60 9.68 34.69
N ILE A 275 3.95 9.68 33.53
CA ILE A 275 4.08 10.76 32.56
C ILE A 275 3.36 12.01 33.11
N PRO A 276 4.02 13.17 33.18
CA PRO A 276 3.39 14.43 33.58
C PRO A 276 2.12 14.72 32.77
N ASN A 277 1.07 15.25 33.41
CA ASN A 277 -0.20 15.54 32.74
C ASN A 277 -0.06 16.50 31.54
N ALA A 278 0.90 17.43 31.60
CA ALA A 278 1.22 18.33 30.49
C ALA A 278 1.69 17.59 29.21
N ILE A 279 2.35 16.44 29.38
CA ILE A 279 2.79 15.56 28.29
C ILE A 279 1.65 14.62 27.89
N LYS A 280 0.88 14.08 28.84
CA LYS A 280 -0.31 13.26 28.51
C LYS A 280 -1.31 14.04 27.65
N SER A 281 -1.47 15.34 27.88
CA SER A 281 -2.33 16.21 27.06
C SER A 281 -1.82 16.46 25.65
N SER A 282 -0.55 16.15 25.33
CA SER A 282 -0.02 16.31 23.98
C SER A 282 -0.45 15.19 23.05
N PHE A 283 -0.71 13.98 23.57
CA PHE A 283 -0.97 12.79 22.76
C PHE A 283 -2.18 12.99 21.83
N THR A 284 -1.91 12.99 20.54
CA THR A 284 -2.92 13.07 19.49
C THR A 284 -3.52 11.71 19.17
N GLY A 285 -4.77 11.72 18.70
CA GLY A 285 -5.45 10.52 18.19
C GLY A 285 -5.12 10.28 16.71
N VAL A 286 -5.42 9.07 16.23
CA VAL A 286 -5.26 8.66 14.83
C VAL A 286 -6.61 8.31 14.23
N LEU A 287 -6.85 8.67 12.98
CA LEU A 287 -8.11 8.40 12.27
C LEU A 287 -8.03 7.08 11.50
N ASP A 288 -9.11 6.29 11.51
CA ASP A 288 -9.25 5.05 10.75
C ASP A 288 -10.25 5.26 9.60
N PRO A 289 -9.80 5.36 8.34
CA PRO A 289 -10.65 5.67 7.20
C PRO A 289 -11.69 4.59 6.94
N ILE A 290 -11.40 3.32 7.27
CA ILE A 290 -12.37 2.22 7.11
C ILE A 290 -13.48 2.37 8.15
N ARG A 291 -13.14 2.72 9.40
CA ARG A 291 -14.15 2.97 10.44
C ARG A 291 -14.93 4.25 10.21
N GLU A 292 -14.29 5.33 9.75
CA GLU A 292 -14.98 6.55 9.32
C GLU A 292 -15.97 6.27 8.20
N PHE A 293 -15.65 5.31 7.33
CA PHE A 293 -16.53 4.91 6.24
C PHE A 293 -17.69 4.01 6.69
N LEU A 294 -17.46 3.11 7.65
CA LEU A 294 -18.44 2.11 8.11
C LEU A 294 -19.31 2.58 9.28
N ILE A 295 -18.88 3.56 10.07
CA ILE A 295 -19.49 3.99 11.34
C ILE A 295 -19.65 5.54 11.33
N SER A 296 -20.59 6.08 12.13
CA SER A 296 -20.77 7.53 12.29
C SER A 296 -19.48 8.23 12.76
N LYS A 297 -19.28 9.49 12.32
CA LYS A 297 -18.09 10.31 12.64
C LYS A 297 -17.82 10.43 14.15
N GLN A 298 -18.85 10.55 14.97
CA GLN A 298 -18.69 10.75 16.43
C GLN A 298 -18.17 9.49 17.12
N SER A 299 -18.69 8.32 16.74
CA SER A 299 -18.20 7.03 17.26
C SER A 299 -16.79 6.69 16.75
N ALA A 300 -16.42 7.16 15.55
CA ALA A 300 -15.05 7.08 15.07
C ALA A 300 -14.11 7.95 15.92
N GLN A 301 -14.53 9.16 16.28
CA GLN A 301 -13.74 10.11 17.08
C GLN A 301 -13.59 9.67 18.56
N ASP A 302 -14.61 9.09 19.19
CA ASP A 302 -14.51 8.51 20.53
C ASP A 302 -13.54 7.31 20.59
N CYS A 303 -13.46 6.54 19.50
CA CYS A 303 -12.44 5.51 19.37
C CYS A 303 -11.02 6.10 19.29
N CYS A 304 -10.85 7.26 18.63
CA CYS A 304 -9.54 7.91 18.46
C CYS A 304 -8.94 8.37 19.80
N GLU A 305 -9.77 8.86 20.73
CA GLU A 305 -9.38 9.16 22.12
C GLU A 305 -8.82 7.93 22.84
N THR A 306 -9.34 6.74 22.54
CA THR A 306 -8.93 5.45 23.16
C THR A 306 -7.55 4.97 22.69
N PHE A 307 -7.02 5.49 21.57
CA PHE A 307 -5.74 5.07 20.98
C PHE A 307 -4.53 5.92 21.38
N LYS A 308 -4.69 6.98 22.18
CA LYS A 308 -3.58 7.85 22.60
C LYS A 308 -2.46 7.04 23.28
N GLY A 309 -1.25 7.13 22.73
CA GLY A 309 -0.06 6.40 23.21
C GLY A 309 -0.01 4.90 22.88
N GLN A 310 -0.99 4.35 22.16
CA GLN A 310 -0.94 2.96 21.68
C GLN A 310 -0.13 2.83 20.38
N PRO A 311 0.34 1.62 20.01
CA PRO A 311 0.96 1.39 18.71
C PRO A 311 0.04 1.84 17.57
N ILE A 312 0.59 2.67 16.68
CA ILE A 312 -0.14 3.26 15.56
C ILE A 312 -0.40 2.17 14.51
N ARG A 313 -1.66 2.00 14.11
CA ARG A 313 -2.04 1.01 13.10
C ARG A 313 -1.58 1.47 11.70
N THR A 314 -1.35 0.53 10.80
CA THR A 314 -0.82 0.86 9.45
C THR A 314 -1.84 1.56 8.55
N LEU A 315 -3.12 1.18 8.62
CA LEU A 315 -4.18 1.77 7.80
C LEU A 315 -4.90 2.92 8.49
N THR A 316 -4.24 3.61 9.42
CA THR A 316 -4.74 4.83 10.06
C THR A 316 -3.90 6.01 9.60
N TYR A 317 -4.51 7.20 9.53
CA TYR A 317 -3.80 8.42 9.16
C TYR A 317 -3.95 9.49 10.25
N HIS A 318 -3.03 10.45 10.24
CA HIS A 318 -3.01 11.55 11.19
C HIS A 318 -3.79 12.76 10.64
N ASP A 319 -4.73 13.31 11.42
CA ASP A 319 -5.44 14.58 11.10
C ASP A 319 -4.56 15.82 11.34
N GLU A 320 -3.28 15.72 11.01
CA GLU A 320 -2.28 16.77 11.26
C GLU A 320 -2.17 17.73 10.06
N SER A 321 -2.72 17.33 8.91
CA SER A 321 -2.69 18.05 7.63
C SER A 321 -3.94 18.92 7.40
N LYS A 322 -4.40 19.69 8.40
CA LYS A 322 -5.52 20.66 8.25
C LYS A 322 -5.28 21.81 7.24
N ARG A 323 -4.17 21.77 6.48
CA ARG A 323 -3.76 22.83 5.55
C ARG A 323 -3.87 22.44 4.07
N SER A 324 -4.38 21.24 3.74
CA SER A 324 -4.49 20.79 2.34
C SER A 324 -5.83 20.14 1.97
N ASP A 325 -6.96 20.64 2.51
CA ASP A 325 -8.31 20.10 2.24
C ASP A 325 -8.59 19.83 0.75
N GLY A 326 -8.15 20.71 -0.16
CA GLY A 326 -8.29 20.51 -1.60
C GLY A 326 -7.40 19.39 -2.18
N MET A 327 -6.23 19.16 -1.60
CA MET A 327 -5.29 18.12 -2.05
C MET A 327 -5.69 16.73 -1.51
N VAL A 328 -6.19 16.70 -0.26
CA VAL A 328 -6.86 15.54 0.33
C VAL A 328 -8.06 15.14 -0.53
N PHE A 329 -8.92 16.11 -0.90
CA PHE A 329 -10.05 15.89 -1.82
C PHE A 329 -9.61 15.32 -3.17
N PHE A 330 -8.58 15.89 -3.78
CA PHE A 330 -8.06 15.41 -5.06
C PHE A 330 -7.65 13.94 -4.97
N MET A 331 -6.97 13.53 -3.90
CA MET A 331 -6.53 12.14 -3.73
C MET A 331 -7.67 11.17 -3.42
N TYR A 332 -8.71 11.62 -2.71
CA TYR A 332 -9.95 10.85 -2.56
C TYR A 332 -10.61 10.51 -3.90
N VAL A 333 -10.38 11.30 -4.95
CA VAL A 333 -10.92 11.04 -6.30
C VAL A 333 -9.90 10.31 -7.17
N ALA A 334 -8.62 10.67 -7.09
CA ALA A 334 -7.58 10.16 -7.98
C ALA A 334 -7.30 8.66 -7.80
N GLY A 335 -7.25 8.15 -6.56
CA GLY A 335 -7.03 6.73 -6.29
C GLY A 335 -8.11 5.81 -6.89
N PRO A 336 -9.40 6.05 -6.60
CA PRO A 336 -10.50 5.31 -7.21
C PRO A 336 -10.58 5.48 -8.72
N ALA A 337 -10.30 6.68 -9.24
CA ALA A 337 -10.25 6.91 -10.68
C ALA A 337 -9.15 6.10 -11.37
N LEU A 338 -7.97 6.02 -10.77
CA LEU A 338 -6.85 5.20 -11.26
C LEU A 338 -7.23 3.72 -11.27
N PHE A 339 -7.69 3.20 -10.14
CA PHE A 339 -7.96 1.77 -9.99
C PHE A 339 -9.20 1.35 -10.78
N GLY A 340 -10.33 2.05 -10.61
CA GLY A 340 -11.58 1.77 -11.30
C GLY A 340 -11.53 2.07 -12.80
N GLY A 341 -10.78 3.11 -13.21
CA GLY A 341 -10.57 3.46 -14.62
C GLY A 341 -9.91 2.33 -15.43
N VAL A 342 -8.97 1.59 -14.84
CA VAL A 342 -8.38 0.40 -15.49
C VAL A 342 -9.43 -0.69 -15.70
N HIS A 343 -10.35 -0.92 -14.75
CA HIS A 343 -11.43 -1.91 -14.91
C HIS A 343 -12.45 -1.48 -15.96
N ILE A 344 -12.74 -0.17 -16.04
CA ILE A 344 -13.56 0.42 -17.11
C ILE A 344 -12.90 0.19 -18.49
N ALA A 345 -11.57 0.17 -18.61
CA ALA A 345 -10.91 -0.13 -19.89
C ALA A 345 -11.30 -1.50 -20.47
N GLY A 346 -11.70 -2.45 -19.61
CA GLY A 346 -12.28 -3.75 -19.99
C GLY A 346 -13.73 -3.70 -20.47
N TRP A 347 -14.29 -2.52 -20.79
CA TRP A 347 -15.71 -2.32 -21.12
C TRP A 347 -16.24 -3.26 -22.21
N ASN A 348 -15.41 -3.53 -23.21
CA ASN A 348 -15.77 -4.31 -24.40
C ASN A 348 -15.21 -5.75 -24.37
N PHE A 349 -14.71 -6.21 -23.21
CA PHE A 349 -14.22 -7.58 -23.09
C PHE A 349 -15.35 -8.59 -23.24
N PHE A 350 -14.97 -9.82 -23.60
CA PHE A 350 -15.90 -10.94 -23.72
C PHE A 350 -16.36 -11.39 -22.33
N PHE A 351 -17.66 -11.65 -22.20
CA PHE A 351 -18.28 -12.23 -21.02
C PHE A 351 -19.21 -13.39 -21.44
N PRO A 352 -19.26 -14.50 -20.69
CA PRO A 352 -20.11 -15.65 -20.99
C PRO A 352 -21.59 -15.29 -21.10
N THR A 353 -22.06 -14.37 -20.25
CA THR A 353 -23.45 -13.92 -20.21
C THR A 353 -23.57 -12.40 -20.25
N GLN A 354 -24.74 -11.92 -20.66
CA GLN A 354 -25.05 -10.49 -20.64
C GLN A 354 -25.13 -9.94 -19.20
N VAL A 355 -25.54 -10.77 -18.24
CA VAL A 355 -25.65 -10.37 -16.82
C VAL A 355 -24.27 -10.07 -16.24
N GLU A 356 -23.31 -10.97 -16.42
CA GLU A 356 -21.91 -10.80 -15.96
C GLU A 356 -21.30 -9.52 -16.54
N ARG A 357 -21.55 -9.25 -17.83
CA ARG A 357 -21.10 -8.01 -18.48
C ARG A 357 -21.70 -6.76 -17.85
N ILE A 358 -23.01 -6.76 -17.55
CA ILE A 358 -23.68 -5.62 -16.91
C ILE A 358 -23.16 -5.45 -15.49
N LEU A 359 -22.99 -6.54 -14.74
CA LEU A 359 -22.45 -6.52 -13.38
C LEU A 359 -21.03 -5.94 -13.36
N TRP A 360 -20.15 -6.39 -14.26
CA TRP A 360 -18.80 -5.86 -14.41
C TRP A 360 -18.80 -4.35 -14.69
N ARG A 361 -19.57 -3.92 -15.70
CA ARG A 361 -19.65 -2.51 -16.10
C ARG A 361 -20.17 -1.63 -14.98
N SER A 362 -21.25 -2.06 -14.32
CA SER A 362 -21.85 -1.33 -13.21
C SER A 362 -20.91 -1.25 -12.02
N ALA A 363 -20.26 -2.36 -11.65
CA ALA A 363 -19.30 -2.40 -10.54
C ALA A 363 -18.05 -1.56 -10.82
N SER A 364 -17.54 -1.56 -12.07
CA SER A 364 -16.38 -0.76 -12.46
C SER A 364 -16.68 0.74 -12.42
N VAL A 365 -17.85 1.15 -12.92
CA VAL A 365 -18.29 2.56 -12.83
C VAL A 365 -18.52 2.96 -11.36
N TYR A 366 -19.17 2.10 -10.58
CA TYR A 366 -19.44 2.38 -9.18
C TYR A 366 -18.16 2.54 -8.35
N THR A 367 -17.20 1.63 -8.49
CA THR A 367 -15.92 1.71 -7.76
C THR A 367 -15.08 2.92 -8.17
N THR A 368 -15.23 3.40 -9.41
CA THR A 368 -14.61 4.65 -9.88
C THR A 368 -15.29 5.88 -9.26
N ALA A 369 -16.62 5.88 -9.13
CA ALA A 369 -17.40 7.05 -8.73
C ALA A 369 -17.69 7.15 -7.21
N ILE A 370 -17.47 6.09 -6.44
CA ILE A 370 -17.91 5.97 -5.03
C ILE A 370 -17.54 7.17 -4.16
N PHE A 371 -16.30 7.68 -4.23
CA PHE A 371 -15.89 8.81 -3.39
C PHE A 371 -16.54 10.13 -3.82
N VAL A 372 -16.75 10.33 -5.13
CA VAL A 372 -17.52 11.48 -5.63
C VAL A 372 -18.97 11.41 -5.13
N LEU A 373 -19.56 10.21 -5.11
CA LEU A 373 -20.90 10.01 -4.53
C LEU A 373 -20.92 10.33 -3.03
N ILE A 374 -19.97 9.83 -2.25
CA ILE A 374 -19.85 10.13 -0.81
C ILE A 374 -19.78 11.63 -0.56
N ILE A 375 -18.97 12.36 -1.34
CA ILE A 375 -18.85 13.81 -1.26
C ILE A 375 -20.19 14.49 -1.55
N ILE A 376 -20.84 14.15 -2.68
CA ILE A 376 -22.11 14.75 -3.09
C ILE A 376 -23.18 14.49 -2.03
N PHE A 377 -23.32 13.25 -1.58
CA PHE A 377 -24.31 12.88 -0.57
C PHE A 377 -24.00 13.56 0.78
N GLY A 378 -22.74 13.57 1.21
CA GLY A 378 -22.32 14.23 2.44
C GLY A 378 -22.57 15.74 2.43
N ILE A 379 -22.27 16.42 1.32
CA ILE A 379 -22.57 17.86 1.14
C ILE A 379 -24.08 18.09 1.10
N SER A 380 -24.84 17.24 0.40
CA SER A 380 -26.30 17.38 0.31
C SER A 380 -26.98 17.18 1.67
N GLU A 381 -26.52 16.20 2.47
CA GLU A 381 -27.01 15.96 3.83
C GLU A 381 -26.66 17.14 4.74
N TYR A 382 -25.43 17.65 4.68
CA TYR A 382 -25.00 18.82 5.44
C TYR A 382 -25.83 20.07 5.10
N LEU A 383 -26.03 20.37 3.81
CA LEU A 383 -26.83 21.52 3.37
C LEU A 383 -28.29 21.37 3.79
N CYS A 384 -28.86 20.17 3.66
CA CYS A 384 -30.24 19.88 4.07
C CYS A 384 -30.42 20.13 5.58
N LEU A 385 -29.56 19.54 6.42
CA LEU A 385 -29.61 19.74 7.88
C LEU A 385 -29.44 21.21 8.26
N LYS A 386 -28.51 21.92 7.61
CA LYS A 386 -28.28 23.34 7.86
C LYS A 386 -29.46 24.21 7.46
N LEU A 387 -30.14 23.91 6.35
CA LEU A 387 -31.29 24.66 5.86
C LEU A 387 -32.57 24.39 6.67
N PHE A 388 -32.79 23.14 7.11
CA PHE A 388 -34.05 22.74 7.77
C PHE A 388 -34.00 22.77 9.30
N LEU A 389 -32.85 22.49 9.93
CA LEU A 389 -32.75 22.36 11.39
C LEU A 389 -31.98 23.51 12.06
N GLY A 390 -31.36 24.42 11.29
CA GLY A 390 -30.66 25.61 11.78
C GLY A 390 -29.35 25.34 12.54
N GLU A 391 -29.20 24.15 13.12
CA GLU A 391 -28.00 23.62 13.75
C GLU A 391 -27.50 22.42 12.94
N PRO A 392 -26.21 22.36 12.56
CA PRO A 392 -25.61 21.14 12.02
C PRO A 392 -25.39 20.16 13.18
N ALA A 393 -26.47 19.71 13.82
CA ALA A 393 -26.40 18.54 14.66
C ALA A 393 -25.92 17.39 13.76
N ALA A 394 -24.74 16.84 14.07
CA ALA A 394 -24.23 15.66 13.40
C ALA A 394 -25.34 14.61 13.45
N SER A 395 -25.94 14.31 12.29
CA SER A 395 -26.94 13.27 12.17
C SER A 395 -26.28 11.96 12.58
N GLU A 396 -26.50 11.54 13.82
CA GLU A 396 -26.05 10.24 14.34
C GLU A 396 -26.67 9.05 13.56
N LYS A 397 -27.56 9.33 12.60
CA LYS A 397 -28.40 8.35 11.89
C LYS A 397 -28.31 8.47 10.36
N SER A 398 -27.19 8.88 9.79
CA SER A 398 -27.01 8.78 8.33
C SER A 398 -26.93 7.31 7.92
N PHE A 399 -28.01 6.77 7.34
CA PHE A 399 -28.04 5.42 6.78
C PHE A 399 -27.42 5.35 5.38
N VAL A 400 -27.19 6.49 4.72
CA VAL A 400 -26.74 6.57 3.33
C VAL A 400 -25.26 6.18 3.21
N LEU A 401 -24.39 6.73 4.07
CA LEU A 401 -22.95 6.45 4.00
C LEU A 401 -22.62 4.96 4.25
N PRO A 402 -23.15 4.29 5.29
CA PRO A 402 -22.95 2.86 5.47
C PRO A 402 -23.53 2.03 4.32
N ALA A 403 -24.66 2.44 3.72
CA ALA A 403 -25.23 1.74 2.58
C ALA A 403 -24.33 1.82 1.33
N LEU A 404 -23.77 3.00 1.05
CA LEU A 404 -22.76 3.18 -0.01
C LEU A 404 -21.52 2.31 0.26
N ALA A 405 -21.10 2.17 1.52
CA ALA A 405 -20.00 1.29 1.90
C ALA A 405 -20.29 -0.19 1.61
N TRP A 406 -21.48 -0.66 1.93
CA TRP A 406 -21.87 -2.04 1.63
C TRP A 406 -21.97 -2.31 0.13
N ILE A 407 -22.52 -1.37 -0.65
CA ILE A 407 -22.58 -1.48 -2.11
C ILE A 407 -21.16 -1.50 -2.70
N TYR A 408 -20.22 -0.71 -2.14
CA TYR A 408 -18.82 -0.75 -2.53
C TYR A 408 -18.20 -2.13 -2.33
N ILE A 409 -18.37 -2.73 -1.15
CA ILE A 409 -17.87 -4.09 -0.87
C ILE A 409 -18.46 -5.08 -1.88
N LEU A 410 -19.76 -5.01 -2.15
CA LEU A 410 -20.41 -5.87 -3.13
C LEU A 410 -19.84 -5.68 -4.55
N ALA A 411 -19.64 -4.43 -4.98
CA ALA A 411 -19.05 -4.11 -6.28
C ALA A 411 -17.62 -4.66 -6.41
N ARG A 412 -16.81 -4.60 -5.33
CA ARG A 412 -15.46 -5.18 -5.30
C ARG A 412 -15.47 -6.69 -5.38
N LEU A 413 -16.39 -7.35 -4.68
CA LEU A 413 -16.58 -8.80 -4.77
C LEU A 413 -17.01 -9.23 -6.17
N ILE A 414 -17.90 -8.48 -6.82
CA ILE A 414 -18.30 -8.73 -8.22
C ILE A 414 -17.08 -8.65 -9.14
N ILE A 415 -16.29 -7.57 -9.07
CA ILE A 415 -15.06 -7.44 -9.88
C ILE A 415 -14.14 -8.63 -9.64
N LEU A 416 -13.88 -8.99 -8.38
CA LEU A 416 -12.99 -10.11 -8.05
C LEU A 416 -13.50 -11.45 -8.60
N VAL A 417 -14.79 -11.74 -8.43
CA VAL A 417 -15.40 -12.98 -8.91
C VAL A 417 -15.38 -13.05 -10.44
N GLU A 418 -15.76 -11.98 -11.13
CA GLU A 418 -15.76 -11.94 -12.61
C GLU A 418 -14.35 -12.09 -13.18
N THR A 419 -13.34 -11.54 -12.51
CA THR A 419 -11.93 -11.64 -12.90
C THR A 419 -11.47 -13.10 -12.98
N PHE A 420 -11.85 -13.94 -12.01
CA PHE A 420 -11.51 -15.37 -12.03
C PHE A 420 -12.46 -16.18 -12.90
N ARG A 421 -13.74 -15.81 -12.93
CA ARG A 421 -14.76 -16.55 -13.68
C ARG A 421 -14.53 -16.48 -15.19
N THR A 422 -14.21 -15.31 -15.70
CA THR A 422 -13.95 -15.11 -17.14
C THR A 422 -12.69 -15.81 -17.63
N LEU A 423 -11.75 -16.15 -16.74
CA LEU A 423 -10.55 -16.93 -17.08
C LEU A 423 -10.90 -18.29 -17.70
N VAL A 424 -12.00 -18.91 -17.25
CA VAL A 424 -12.48 -20.22 -17.75
C VAL A 424 -13.15 -20.10 -19.11
N TYR A 425 -13.51 -18.90 -19.55
CA TYR A 425 -14.25 -18.64 -20.79
C TYR A 425 -13.49 -17.68 -21.71
N LEU A 426 -12.16 -17.72 -21.66
CA LEU A 426 -11.33 -16.86 -22.50
C LEU A 426 -11.49 -17.19 -23.99
N PRO A 427 -11.45 -16.17 -24.87
CA PRO A 427 -11.44 -16.38 -26.30
C PRO A 427 -10.12 -17.01 -26.77
N LEU A 428 -10.14 -17.64 -27.94
CA LEU A 428 -9.04 -18.49 -28.44
C LEU A 428 -7.71 -17.74 -28.66
N ASP A 429 -7.81 -16.48 -29.08
CA ASP A 429 -6.69 -15.56 -29.24
C ASP A 429 -6.00 -15.21 -27.91
N ALA A 430 -6.67 -15.40 -26.76
CA ALA A 430 -6.06 -15.26 -25.45
C ALA A 430 -4.88 -16.25 -25.24
N PHE A 431 -4.93 -17.41 -25.89
CA PHE A 431 -3.95 -18.50 -25.76
C PHE A 431 -2.85 -18.47 -26.82
N THR A 432 -2.88 -17.48 -27.72
CA THR A 432 -1.78 -17.27 -28.67
C THR A 432 -0.58 -16.68 -27.93
N SER A 433 0.54 -17.39 -27.97
CA SER A 433 1.81 -16.91 -27.43
C SER A 433 2.35 -15.79 -28.31
N SER A 434 3.01 -14.82 -27.68
CA SER A 434 3.80 -13.81 -28.38
C SER A 434 5.29 -14.08 -28.11
N TRP A 435 6.19 -13.36 -28.79
CA TRP A 435 7.64 -13.46 -28.55
C TRP A 435 8.02 -13.21 -27.07
N THR A 436 7.15 -12.57 -26.29
CA THR A 436 7.36 -12.39 -24.85
C THR A 436 7.32 -13.71 -24.07
N ALA A 437 6.83 -14.81 -24.64
CA ALA A 437 6.89 -16.12 -23.98
C ALA A 437 8.33 -16.67 -23.93
N ASP A 438 9.19 -16.23 -24.85
CA ASP A 438 10.54 -16.78 -25.03
C ASP A 438 11.58 -16.14 -24.10
N ILE A 439 11.19 -15.07 -23.37
CA ILE A 439 12.07 -14.40 -22.41
C ILE A 439 11.88 -15.01 -21.02
N PRO A 440 12.97 -15.33 -20.29
CA PRO A 440 12.88 -15.84 -18.93
C PRO A 440 12.07 -14.91 -18.03
N HIS A 441 11.03 -15.46 -17.41
CA HIS A 441 10.19 -14.75 -16.47
C HIS A 441 9.77 -15.68 -15.33
N PHE A 442 9.41 -15.09 -14.20
CA PHE A 442 8.92 -15.84 -13.05
C PHE A 442 7.41 -16.03 -13.23
N SER A 443 6.97 -17.28 -13.33
CA SER A 443 5.55 -17.66 -13.47
C SER A 443 5.15 -18.60 -12.35
#